data_AF-A0A7X3KBF8-F1
#
_entry.id   AF-A0A7X3KBF8-F1
#
_cell.length_a   1.000
_cell.length_b   1.000
_cell.length_c   1.000
_cell.angle_alpha   90.00
_cell.angle_beta   90.00
_cell.angle_gamma   90.00
#
_symmetry.space_group_name_H-M   'P 1'
#
loop_
_entity.id
_entity.type
_entity.pdbx_description
1 polymer ?
#
loop_
_entity_poly.entity_id
_entity_poly.type
_entity_poly.pdbx_seq_one_letter_code
_entity_poly.pdbx_strand_id
1 'polypeptide(L)'
;MIQNLRIYWEVDDDIEKIEWLENSIYNFILDLEITDEERQLFLKAKNDFSNRVDFGRIILNLKIELASLGLKQQLSPKVLRFYLNLQKEYPVRDRMWRPNGLFF
;
A
#
# COMPACT_ATOMS: atom_id res chain seq x y z
N MET A 1 18.44 20.40 -24.55
CA MET A 1 19.25 19.42 -23.78
C MET A 1 18.81 19.39 -22.30
N ILE A 2 17.49 19.39 -21.99
CA ILE A 2 16.94 19.48 -20.61
C ILE A 2 15.91 18.37 -20.32
N GLN A 3 15.55 17.52 -21.29
CA GLN A 3 14.54 16.48 -21.06
C GLN A 3 15.04 15.26 -20.27
N ASN A 4 16.35 15.01 -20.23
CA ASN A 4 16.89 13.83 -19.55
C ASN A 4 16.85 13.97 -18.02
N LEU A 5 17.05 15.17 -17.47
CA LEU A 5 17.09 15.34 -16.01
C LEU A 5 15.74 15.02 -15.36
N ARG A 6 14.60 15.42 -15.98
CA ARG A 6 13.27 15.19 -15.41
C ARG A 6 12.94 13.71 -15.23
N ILE A 7 13.39 12.86 -16.15
CA ILE A 7 13.14 11.42 -16.13
C ILE A 7 13.89 10.75 -14.97
N TYR A 8 15.09 11.22 -14.63
CA TYR A 8 15.85 10.68 -13.50
C TYR A 8 15.15 10.95 -12.16
N TRP A 9 14.70 12.18 -11.90
CA TRP A 9 14.03 12.53 -10.63
C TRP A 9 12.69 11.81 -10.41
N GLU A 10 11.96 11.53 -11.48
CA GLU A 10 10.63 10.88 -11.41
C GLU A 10 10.75 9.36 -11.18
N VAL A 11 11.83 8.74 -11.67
CA VAL A 11 12.13 7.32 -11.43
C VAL A 11 12.66 7.08 -10.02
N ASP A 12 13.47 8.01 -9.48
CA ASP A 12 14.01 7.89 -8.11
C ASP A 12 12.89 7.96 -7.05
N ASP A 13 11.87 8.83 -7.23
CA ASP A 13 10.72 8.97 -6.32
C ASP A 13 9.86 7.69 -6.27
N ASP A 14 9.66 7.02 -7.40
CA ASP A 14 8.91 5.75 -7.45
C ASP A 14 9.69 4.60 -6.78
N ILE A 15 11.02 4.57 -6.92
CA ILE A 15 11.87 3.56 -6.27
C ILE A 15 11.86 3.73 -4.76
N GLU A 16 12.04 4.94 -4.24
CA GLU A 16 12.00 5.23 -2.81
C GLU A 16 10.65 4.81 -2.18
N LYS A 17 9.55 5.03 -2.91
CA LYS A 17 8.20 4.64 -2.50
C LYS A 17 7.98 3.13 -2.47
N ILE A 18 8.56 2.41 -3.43
CA ILE A 18 8.55 0.94 -3.45
C ILE A 18 9.35 0.39 -2.26
N GLU A 19 10.56 0.90 -2.04
CA GLU A 19 11.41 0.49 -0.92
C GLU A 19 10.77 0.81 0.43
N TRP A 20 10.14 1.98 0.57
CA TRP A 20 9.40 2.33 1.77
C TRP A 20 8.26 1.34 2.06
N LEU A 21 7.49 0.96 1.03
CA LEU A 21 6.38 0.02 1.19
C LEU A 21 6.90 -1.37 1.56
N GLU A 22 7.93 -1.86 0.87
CA GLU A 22 8.54 -3.15 1.14
C GLU A 22 9.08 -3.22 2.58
N ASN A 23 9.87 -2.23 2.99
CA ASN A 23 10.41 -2.16 4.35
C ASN A 23 9.30 -2.08 5.40
N SER A 24 8.23 -1.33 5.14
CA SER A 24 7.08 -1.24 6.04
C SER A 24 6.42 -2.61 6.22
N ILE A 25 6.20 -3.35 5.13
CA ILE A 25 5.63 -4.70 5.18
C ILE A 25 6.52 -5.65 5.99
N TYR A 26 7.84 -5.66 5.76
CA TYR A 26 8.75 -6.48 6.54
C TYR A 26 8.73 -6.15 8.03
N ASN A 27 8.72 -4.86 8.38
CA ASN A 27 8.64 -4.43 9.77
C ASN A 27 7.35 -4.91 10.44
N PHE A 28 6.20 -4.81 9.77
CA PHE A 28 4.95 -5.32 10.30
C PHE A 28 4.95 -6.84 10.45
N ILE A 29 5.53 -7.59 9.51
CA ILE A 29 5.65 -9.05 9.65
C ILE A 29 6.47 -9.43 10.89
N LEU A 30 7.45 -8.63 11.30
CA LEU A 30 8.27 -8.90 12.48
C LEU A 30 7.64 -8.35 13.78
N ASP A 31 6.69 -7.42 13.69
CA ASP A 31 6.08 -6.76 14.83
C ASP A 31 5.19 -7.71 15.63
N LEU A 32 5.52 -7.94 16.91
CA LEU A 32 4.76 -8.81 17.81
C LEU A 32 3.45 -8.17 18.28
N GLU A 33 3.25 -6.86 18.06
CA GLU A 33 2.05 -6.13 18.48
C GLU A 33 0.92 -6.17 17.46
N ILE A 34 1.17 -6.67 16.24
CA ILE A 34 0.11 -6.88 15.26
C ILE A 34 -0.54 -8.25 15.42
N THR A 35 -1.82 -8.32 15.07
CA THR A 35 -2.59 -9.56 15.11
C THR A 35 -2.11 -10.56 14.05
N ASP A 36 -2.39 -11.85 14.27
CA ASP A 36 -2.06 -12.88 13.27
C ASP A 36 -2.79 -12.62 11.94
N GLU A 37 -4.04 -12.15 11.98
CA GLU A 37 -4.81 -11.78 10.78
C GLU A 37 -4.10 -10.70 9.96
N GLU A 38 -3.67 -9.60 10.59
CA GLU A 38 -2.89 -8.55 9.92
C GLU A 38 -1.57 -9.10 9.36
N ARG A 39 -0.89 -9.95 10.14
CA ARG A 39 0.38 -10.56 9.75
C ARG A 39 0.23 -11.42 8.50
N GLN A 40 -0.86 -12.18 8.38
CA GLN A 40 -1.15 -12.96 7.17
C GLN A 40 -1.31 -12.07 5.93
N LEU A 41 -1.95 -10.89 6.07
CA LEU A 41 -2.06 -9.94 4.96
C LEU A 41 -0.68 -9.43 4.51
N PHE A 42 0.18 -9.06 5.46
CA PHE A 42 1.53 -8.59 5.13
C PHE A 42 2.40 -9.70 4.53
N LEU A 43 2.29 -10.94 5.03
CA LEU A 43 2.97 -12.09 4.45
C LEU A 43 2.53 -12.35 3.00
N LYS A 44 1.23 -12.23 2.72
CA LYS A 44 0.69 -12.32 1.36
C LYS A 44 1.28 -11.22 0.46
N ALA A 45 1.29 -9.97 0.92
CA ALA A 45 1.89 -8.87 0.17
C ALA A 45 3.38 -9.10 -0.12
N LYS A 46 4.17 -9.57 0.86
CA LYS A 46 5.58 -9.96 0.66
C LYS A 46 5.73 -11.05 -0.41
N ASN A 47 4.85 -12.04 -0.41
CA ASN A 47 4.86 -13.09 -1.42
C ASN A 47 4.55 -12.51 -2.81
N ASP A 48 3.61 -11.59 -2.91
CA ASP A 48 3.27 -10.90 -4.17
C ASP A 48 4.48 -10.09 -4.70
N PHE A 49 5.24 -9.42 -3.82
CA PHE A 49 6.52 -8.78 -4.18
C PHE A 49 7.53 -9.79 -4.74
N SER A 50 7.73 -10.91 -4.05
CA SER A 50 8.65 -11.99 -4.49
C SER A 50 8.26 -12.56 -5.85
N ASN A 51 6.96 -12.66 -6.14
CA ASN A 51 6.41 -13.20 -7.38
C ASN A 51 6.34 -12.17 -8.53
N ARG A 52 6.92 -10.97 -8.35
CA ARG A 52 6.90 -9.87 -9.34
C ARG A 52 5.49 -9.48 -9.77
N VAL A 53 4.53 -9.56 -8.84
CA VAL A 53 3.20 -9.00 -9.08
C VAL A 53 3.33 -7.49 -9.26
N ASP A 54 2.53 -6.92 -10.16
CA ASP A 54 2.50 -5.48 -10.40
C ASP A 54 2.31 -4.69 -9.10
N PHE A 55 3.19 -3.70 -8.87
CA PHE A 55 3.22 -2.91 -7.64
C PHE A 55 1.89 -2.21 -7.34
N GLY A 56 1.23 -1.68 -8.38
CA GLY A 56 -0.08 -1.05 -8.25
C GLY A 56 -1.15 -2.05 -7.78
N ARG A 57 -1.06 -3.31 -8.23
CA ARG A 57 -1.94 -4.39 -7.80
C ARG A 57 -1.69 -4.78 -6.34
N ILE A 58 -0.44 -4.81 -5.88
CA ILE A 58 -0.10 -5.08 -4.48
C ILE A 58 -0.72 -4.01 -3.57
N ILE A 59 -0.55 -2.73 -3.91
CA ILE A 59 -1.14 -1.62 -3.16
C ILE A 59 -2.66 -1.70 -3.14
N LEU A 60 -3.29 -1.99 -4.28
CA LEU A 60 -4.74 -2.12 -4.36
C LEU A 60 -5.25 -3.25 -3.44
N ASN A 61 -4.63 -4.42 -3.50
CA ASN A 61 -4.98 -5.55 -2.65
C ASN A 61 -4.84 -5.20 -1.17
N LEU A 62 -3.70 -4.61 -0.78
CA LEU A 62 -3.46 -4.16 0.59
C LEU A 62 -4.54 -3.18 1.07
N LYS A 63 -4.94 -2.21 0.24
CA LYS A 63 -6.00 -1.28 0.60
C LYS A 63 -7.34 -1.97 0.82
N ILE A 64 -7.72 -2.89 -0.05
CA ILE A 64 -9.00 -3.61 0.05
C ILE A 64 -9.01 -4.47 1.32
N GLU A 65 -7.95 -5.22 1.57
CA GLU A 65 -7.86 -6.13 2.71
C GLU A 65 -7.81 -5.37 4.04
N LEU A 66 -6.99 -4.31 4.13
CA LEU A 66 -6.94 -3.44 5.31
C LEU A 66 -8.24 -2.66 5.52
N ALA A 67 -8.91 -2.20 4.45
CA ALA A 67 -10.22 -1.56 4.57
C ALA A 67 -11.26 -2.51 5.18
N SER A 68 -11.27 -3.77 4.74
CA SER A 68 -12.17 -4.80 5.27
C SER A 68 -11.95 -5.04 6.78
N LEU A 69 -10.69 -5.12 7.23
CA LEU A 69 -10.38 -5.21 8.65
C LEU A 69 -10.73 -3.92 9.42
N GLY A 70 -10.55 -2.76 8.80
CA GLY A 70 -10.91 -1.46 9.38
C GLY A 70 -12.41 -1.32 9.62
N LEU A 71 -13.24 -1.78 8.68
CA LEU A 71 -14.70 -1.83 8.85
C LEU A 71 -15.13 -2.70 10.02
N LYS A 72 -14.38 -3.78 10.30
CA LYS A 72 -14.59 -4.67 11.44
C LYS A 72 -14.00 -4.13 12.75
N GLN A 73 -13.35 -2.97 12.74
CA GLN A 73 -12.61 -2.39 13.86
C GLN A 73 -11.53 -3.33 14.44
N GLN A 74 -10.99 -4.22 13.61
CA GLN A 74 -9.97 -5.21 14.02
C GLN A 74 -8.54 -4.74 13.73
N LEU A 75 -8.38 -3.52 13.21
CA LEU A 75 -7.06 -2.96 12.95
C LEU A 75 -6.38 -2.49 14.23
N SER A 76 -5.15 -2.93 14.41
CA SER A 76 -4.24 -2.36 15.39
C SER A 76 -3.98 -0.87 15.07
N PRO A 77 -3.75 -0.03 16.10
CA PRO A 77 -3.50 1.39 15.89
C PRO A 77 -2.31 1.69 14.96
N LYS A 78 -1.30 0.82 14.96
CA LYS A 78 -0.13 0.94 14.08
C LYS A 78 -0.48 0.67 12.63
N VAL A 79 -1.20 -0.42 12.36
CA VAL A 79 -1.62 -0.78 10.99
C VAL A 79 -2.64 0.21 10.45
N LEU A 80 -3.51 0.76 11.30
CA LEU A 80 -4.42 1.84 10.89
C LEU A 80 -3.65 3.10 10.42
N ARG A 81 -2.61 3.51 11.15
CA ARG A 81 -1.75 4.64 10.74
C ARG A 81 -1.05 4.35 9.41
N PHE A 82 -0.55 3.13 9.25
CA PHE A 82 0.05 2.68 7.99
C PHE A 82 -0.94 2.74 6.84
N TYR A 83 -2.16 2.22 7.03
CA TYR A 83 -3.22 2.26 6.02
C TYR A 83 -3.56 3.70 5.59
N LEU A 84 -3.68 4.63 6.55
CA LEU A 84 -3.92 6.04 6.25
C LEU A 84 -2.76 6.67 5.46
N ASN A 85 -1.51 6.33 5.79
CA ASN A 85 -0.35 6.80 5.03
C ASN A 85 -0.34 6.19 3.62
N LEU A 86 -0.64 4.91 3.48
CA LEU A 86 -0.76 4.23 2.18
C LEU A 86 -1.82 4.87 1.28
N GLN A 87 -2.94 5.34 1.84
CA GLN A 87 -3.95 6.10 1.09
C GLN A 87 -3.46 7.47 0.63
N LYS A 88 -2.66 8.16 1.45
CA LYS A 88 -2.11 9.48 1.12
C LYS A 88 -1.03 9.40 0.05
N GLU A 89 -0.11 8.44 0.18
CA GLU A 89 1.00 8.24 -0.76
C GLU A 89 0.51 7.74 -2.12
N TYR A 90 -0.49 6.87 -2.09
CA TYR A 90 -1.12 6.34 -3.29
C TYR A 90 -2.57 6.78 -3.31
N PRO A 91 -2.89 8.05 -3.60
CA PRO A 91 -4.28 8.41 -3.84
C PRO A 91 -4.78 7.52 -4.99
N VAL A 92 -6.03 7.06 -4.91
CA VAL A 92 -6.67 6.47 -6.09
C VAL A 92 -6.63 7.58 -7.13
N ARG A 93 -5.74 7.48 -8.12
CA ARG A 93 -5.67 8.45 -9.21
C ARG A 93 -7.01 8.34 -9.91
N ASP A 94 -7.85 9.29 -9.59
CA ASP A 94 -9.23 9.37 -9.99
C ASP A 94 -9.29 9.69 -11.49
N ARG A 95 -8.89 8.75 -12.33
CA ARG A 95 -9.40 8.65 -13.71
C ARG A 95 -10.84 8.14 -13.71
N MET A 96 -11.49 8.07 -12.54
CA MET A 96 -12.85 7.61 -12.37
C MET A 96 -13.66 8.51 -11.43
N TRP A 97 -13.37 9.82 -11.43
CA TRP A 97 -14.30 10.80 -10.86
C TRP A 97 -15.56 10.76 -11.75
N ARG A 98 -16.56 9.99 -11.33
CA ARG A 98 -17.94 10.15 -11.77
C ARG A 98 -18.71 10.75 -10.59
N PRO A 99 -19.38 11.89 -10.76
CA PRO A 99 -20.00 12.59 -9.64
C PRO A 99 -21.15 11.83 -8.95
N ASN A 100 -21.60 10.68 -9.48
CA ASN A 100 -22.79 9.95 -9.02
C ASN A 100 -22.56 8.43 -8.83
N GLY A 101 -21.62 8.01 -8.00
CA GLY A 101 -21.38 6.57 -7.75
C GLY A 101 -21.31 6.20 -6.28
N LEU A 102 -22.45 5.82 -5.70
CA LEU A 102 -22.53 5.06 -4.45
C LEU A 102 -21.72 3.76 -4.57
N PHE A 103 -21.02 3.37 -3.50
CA PHE A 103 -20.59 1.99 -3.32
C PHE A 103 -21.27 1.45 -2.06
N PHE A 104 -22.09 0.42 -2.24
CA PHE A 104 -22.62 -0.50 -1.23
C PHE A 104 -21.87 -1.83 -1.33
#